data_AF-K0J8P2-F1
#
_entry.id   AF-K0J8P2-F1
#
_cell.length_a   1.000
_cell.length_b   1.000
_cell.length_c   1.000
_cell.angle_alpha   90.00
_cell.angle_beta   90.00
_cell.angle_gamma   90.00
#
_symmetry.space_group_name_H-M   'P 1'
#
loop_
_entity.id
_entity.type
_entity.pdbx_description
1 polymer ?
#
loop_
_entity_poly.entity_id
_entity_poly.type
_entity_poly.pdbx_seq_one_letter_code
_entity_poly.pdbx_strand_id
1 'polypeptide(L)'
;MSSQIKICLCPFEPNIAIAEGLVISVSPPYTTDKVTVTINPYVTDYIEGKTEGDIRIAQLIEHRTSDETITTKLDIQHHPEQLFAHGGKLYSIRFMGTSKELREGQEFLSFEFFIDVLELTDVQKESSMTFTLSHEHNDWMTNKNAYKFKPLSIEGVFIQPFKDPDCTFRISINGPLGHSLTLRQNISGITTPKLHVALTWKDSSVKLYLNGELAKEESVEENLA
;
A
#
# COMPACT_ATOMS: atom_id res chain seq x y z
N MET A 1 -7.61 14.28 -11.86
CA MET A 1 -7.77 15.30 -10.79
C MET A 1 -6.46 15.34 -10.04
N SER A 2 -6.03 16.51 -9.57
CA SER A 2 -4.75 16.65 -8.88
C SER A 2 -4.84 17.61 -7.71
N SER A 3 -4.11 17.27 -6.65
CA SER A 3 -4.12 17.99 -5.38
C SER A 3 -2.69 18.14 -4.87
N GLN A 4 -2.31 19.37 -4.49
CA GLN A 4 -1.08 19.61 -3.75
C GLN A 4 -1.40 19.68 -2.26
N ILE A 5 -0.68 18.91 -1.46
CA ILE A 5 -0.82 18.94 0.00
C ILE A 5 0.51 19.30 0.65
N LYS A 6 0.40 19.80 1.88
CA LYS A 6 1.53 20.06 2.74
C LYS A 6 1.24 19.53 4.14
N ILE A 7 2.22 18.84 4.72
CA ILE A 7 2.15 18.33 6.09
C ILE A 7 3.24 19.01 6.91
N CYS A 8 2.84 19.85 7.85
CA CYS A 8 3.72 20.61 8.73
C CYS A 8 3.95 19.83 10.03
N LEU A 9 5.21 19.72 10.46
CA LEU A 9 5.60 19.07 11.71
C LEU A 9 5.51 20.03 12.89
N CYS A 10 4.32 20.57 13.11
CA CYS A 10 4.04 21.58 14.11
C CYS A 10 3.23 20.95 15.25
N PRO A 11 3.62 21.08 16.53
CA PRO A 11 2.90 20.47 17.65
C PRO A 11 1.50 21.09 17.90
N PHE A 12 1.12 22.12 17.14
CA PHE A 12 -0.17 22.81 17.23
C PHE A 12 -1.19 22.34 16.19
N GLU A 13 -0.80 21.50 15.23
CA GLU A 13 -1.70 20.90 14.22
C GLU A 13 -1.30 19.43 13.97
N PRO A 14 -2.22 18.53 13.62
CA PRO A 14 -1.87 17.14 13.40
C PRO A 14 -0.93 16.99 12.19
N ASN A 15 0.04 16.08 12.28
CA ASN A 15 0.99 15.77 11.20
C ASN A 15 0.34 14.91 10.08
N ILE A 16 -0.87 15.28 9.66
CA ILE A 16 -1.67 14.60 8.64
C ILE A 16 -2.25 15.61 7.65
N ALA A 17 -2.51 15.17 6.43
CA ALA A 17 -3.30 15.91 5.44
C ALA A 17 -4.33 14.98 4.80
N ILE A 18 -5.41 15.57 4.29
CA ILE A 18 -6.47 14.86 3.56
C ILE A 18 -6.54 15.40 2.14
N ALA A 19 -6.47 14.52 1.14
CA ALA A 19 -6.68 14.87 -0.26
C ALA A 19 -7.27 13.69 -1.02
N GLU A 20 -8.23 13.97 -1.91
CA GLU A 20 -8.91 12.94 -2.72
C GLU A 20 -9.54 11.81 -1.88
N GLY A 21 -9.98 12.11 -0.65
CA GLY A 21 -10.50 11.12 0.30
C GLY A 21 -9.42 10.26 1.00
N LEU A 22 -8.14 10.49 0.68
CA LEU A 22 -7.01 9.80 1.31
C LEU A 22 -6.54 10.53 2.56
N VAL A 23 -6.20 9.79 3.61
CA VAL A 23 -5.47 10.32 4.79
C VAL A 23 -3.99 10.07 4.61
N ILE A 24 -3.16 11.10 4.71
CA ILE A 24 -1.72 11.01 4.48
C ILE A 24 -0.99 11.54 5.70
N SER A 25 -0.05 10.76 6.22
CA SER A 25 0.80 11.16 7.35
C SER A 25 2.27 10.95 7.03
N VAL A 26 3.12 11.71 7.72
CA VAL A 26 4.58 11.57 7.65
C VAL A 26 5.10 11.05 8.97
N SER A 27 6.08 10.13 8.92
CA SER A 27 6.67 9.55 10.12
C SER A 27 8.20 9.52 10.04
N PRO A 28 8.91 9.64 11.18
CA PRO A 28 10.34 9.38 11.22
C PRO A 28 10.66 7.94 10.77
N PRO A 29 11.83 7.71 10.14
CA PRO A 29 12.87 8.70 9.85
C PRO A 29 12.54 9.55 8.61
N TYR A 30 12.89 10.83 8.68
CA TYR A 30 12.84 11.78 7.55
C TYR A 30 14.02 12.75 7.58
N THR A 31 14.33 13.32 6.43
CA THR A 31 15.30 14.39 6.17
C THR A 31 14.67 15.42 5.23
N THR A 32 15.41 16.44 4.80
CA THR A 32 14.92 17.43 3.82
C THR A 32 14.68 16.84 2.43
N ASP A 33 15.27 15.69 2.13
CA ASP A 33 15.26 15.02 0.83
C ASP A 33 14.60 13.64 0.86
N LYS A 34 14.26 13.12 2.05
CA LYS A 34 13.67 11.78 2.23
C LYS A 34 12.56 11.80 3.26
N VAL A 35 11.48 11.08 3.00
CA VAL A 35 10.34 11.01 3.91
C VAL A 35 9.72 9.62 3.88
N THR A 36 9.33 9.13 5.06
CA THR A 36 8.45 7.97 5.17
C THR A 36 7.02 8.48 5.21
N VAL A 37 6.22 8.08 4.22
CA VAL A 37 4.82 8.46 4.08
C VAL A 37 3.94 7.26 4.37
N THR A 38 2.88 7.48 5.14
CA THR A 38 1.81 6.50 5.35
C THR A 38 0.53 7.04 4.74
N ILE A 39 -0.12 6.23 3.91
CA ILE A 39 -1.34 6.56 3.17
C ILE A 39 -2.45 5.65 3.68
N ASN A 40 -3.62 6.24 3.91
CA ASN A 40 -4.78 5.65 4.56
C ASN A 40 -4.44 4.88 5.85
N PRO A 41 -3.72 5.51 6.81
CA PRO A 41 -3.73 4.97 8.16
C PRO A 41 -5.15 5.10 8.72
N TYR A 42 -5.64 4.06 9.38
CA TYR A 42 -6.88 4.17 10.14
C TYR A 42 -6.57 4.96 11.42
N VAL A 43 -6.98 6.23 11.48
CA VAL A 43 -6.79 7.09 12.66
C VAL A 43 -7.79 6.64 13.71
N THR A 44 -7.30 6.02 14.79
CA THR A 44 -8.15 5.47 15.85
C THR A 44 -8.39 6.44 16.99
N ASP A 45 -7.47 7.37 17.23
CA ASP A 45 -7.61 8.38 18.27
C ASP A 45 -6.80 9.64 17.92
N TYR A 46 -7.34 10.80 18.26
CA TYR A 46 -6.67 12.10 18.22
C TYR A 46 -7.00 12.86 19.49
N ILE A 47 -6.00 13.04 20.35
CA ILE A 47 -6.15 13.80 21.59
C ILE A 47 -5.24 15.02 21.53
N GLU A 48 -5.85 16.19 21.56
CA GLU A 48 -5.14 17.47 21.68
C GLU A 48 -5.13 17.92 23.16
N GLY A 49 -3.98 18.38 23.65
CA GLY A 49 -3.86 19.02 24.95
C GLY A 49 -4.16 18.13 26.17
N LYS A 50 -3.83 16.83 26.09
CA LYS A 50 -4.00 15.88 27.21
C LYS A 50 -3.02 16.18 28.34
N THR A 51 -3.49 16.15 29.58
CA THR A 51 -2.63 16.20 30.76
C THR A 51 -2.63 14.84 31.46
N GLU A 52 -1.46 14.25 31.66
CA GLU A 52 -1.27 13.01 32.41
C GLU A 52 -0.29 13.26 33.57
N GLY A 53 -0.82 13.36 34.80
CA GLY A 53 -0.03 13.81 35.95
C GLY A 53 0.50 15.23 35.74
N ASP A 54 1.83 15.37 35.82
CA ASP A 54 2.52 16.66 35.62
C ASP A 54 2.94 16.90 34.15
N ILE A 55 2.57 16.01 33.23
CA ILE A 55 2.97 16.08 31.81
C ILE A 55 1.81 16.62 30.97
N ARG A 56 2.09 17.63 30.15
CA ARG A 56 1.17 18.11 29.10
C ARG A 56 1.59 17.54 27.76
N ILE A 57 0.76 16.66 27.21
CA ILE A 57 0.90 16.11 25.86
C ILE A 57 0.17 17.08 24.93
N ALA A 58 0.93 17.77 24.07
CA ALA A 58 0.36 18.70 23.10
C ALA A 58 -0.58 17.97 22.13
N GLN A 59 -0.14 16.81 21.62
CA GLN A 59 -0.91 15.97 20.70
C GLN A 59 -0.55 14.50 20.87
N LEU A 60 -1.56 13.63 20.74
CA LEU A 60 -1.45 12.19 20.62
C LEU A 60 -2.26 11.74 19.40
N ILE A 61 -1.62 11.03 18.48
CA ILE A 61 -2.29 10.42 17.33
C ILE A 61 -2.00 8.93 17.37
N GLU A 62 -3.06 8.11 17.43
CA GLU A 62 -2.95 6.67 17.30
C GLU A 62 -3.41 6.25 15.90
N HIS A 63 -2.55 5.48 15.23
CA HIS A 63 -2.85 4.90 13.93
C HIS A 63 -2.89 3.38 14.06
N ARG A 64 -3.83 2.76 13.35
CA ARG A 64 -3.79 1.33 13.05
C ARG A 64 -3.53 1.12 11.57
N THR A 65 -2.60 0.23 11.28
CA THR A 65 -2.38 -0.27 9.93
C THR A 65 -3.48 -1.27 9.59
N SER A 66 -4.11 -1.09 8.43
CA SER A 66 -4.96 -2.10 7.79
C SER A 66 -4.25 -2.68 6.56
N ASP A 67 -4.89 -3.62 5.88
CA ASP A 67 -4.42 -4.14 4.59
C ASP A 67 -4.47 -3.08 3.48
N GLU A 68 -5.15 -1.94 3.71
CA GLU A 68 -5.22 -0.79 2.81
C GLU A 68 -4.17 0.28 3.15
N THR A 69 -3.52 0.19 4.30
CA THR A 69 -2.49 1.14 4.70
C THR A 69 -1.21 0.91 3.90
N ILE A 70 -0.73 1.96 3.26
CA ILE A 70 0.50 1.91 2.47
C ILE A 70 1.57 2.74 3.16
N THR A 71 2.70 2.12 3.47
CA THR A 71 3.89 2.83 3.97
C THR A 71 5.00 2.75 2.94
N THR A 72 5.47 3.91 2.47
CA THR A 72 6.54 4.00 1.47
C THR A 72 7.58 5.04 1.86
N LYS A 73 8.80 4.87 1.34
CA LYS A 73 9.89 5.84 1.48
C LYS A 73 10.06 6.57 0.15
N LEU A 74 9.88 7.88 0.17
CA LEU A 74 10.10 8.74 -0.98
C LEU A 74 11.41 9.50 -0.82
N ASP A 75 12.14 9.65 -1.91
CA ASP A 75 13.43 10.33 -2.00
C ASP A 75 13.38 11.23 -3.24
N ILE A 76 13.59 12.54 -3.06
CA ILE A 76 13.40 13.51 -4.15
C ILE A 76 14.32 13.26 -5.35
N GLN A 77 15.44 12.56 -5.16
CA GLN A 77 16.43 12.31 -6.22
C GLN A 77 16.22 10.97 -6.92
N HIS A 78 15.91 9.91 -6.17
CA HIS A 78 15.93 8.54 -6.70
C HIS A 78 14.54 7.94 -6.85
N HIS A 79 13.63 8.24 -5.93
CA HIS A 79 12.30 7.65 -5.85
C HIS A 79 11.28 8.70 -5.37
N PRO A 80 11.06 9.76 -6.16
CA PRO A 80 10.20 10.86 -5.71
C PRO A 80 8.73 10.44 -5.71
N GLU A 81 8.36 9.34 -6.38
CA GLU A 81 6.99 8.99 -6.68
C GLU A 81 6.65 7.54 -6.28
N GLN A 82 5.43 7.34 -5.79
CA GLN A 82 4.83 6.03 -5.55
C GLN A 82 3.45 5.96 -6.21
N LEU A 83 3.23 4.88 -6.98
CA LEU A 83 1.91 4.53 -7.49
C LEU A 83 1.20 3.54 -6.56
N PHE A 84 -0.10 3.74 -6.36
CA PHE A 84 -0.92 2.83 -5.58
C PHE A 84 -2.39 2.89 -5.96
N ALA A 85 -3.09 1.78 -5.79
CA ALA A 85 -4.49 1.64 -6.11
C ALA A 85 -5.34 1.59 -4.83
N HIS A 86 -6.39 2.40 -4.78
CA HIS A 86 -7.31 2.48 -3.64
C HIS A 86 -8.71 2.92 -4.10
N GLY A 87 -9.76 2.29 -3.58
CA GLY A 87 -11.14 2.68 -3.84
C GLY A 87 -11.50 2.81 -5.34
N GLY A 88 -11.06 1.86 -6.17
CA GLY A 88 -11.35 1.86 -7.61
C GLY A 88 -10.54 2.85 -8.44
N LYS A 89 -9.57 3.53 -7.84
CA LYS A 89 -8.73 4.55 -8.48
C LYS A 89 -7.26 4.22 -8.38
N LEU A 90 -6.49 4.66 -9.37
CA LEU A 90 -5.04 4.65 -9.32
C LEU A 90 -4.54 6.04 -8.95
N TYR A 91 -3.67 6.10 -7.95
CA TYR A 91 -3.06 7.32 -7.46
C TYR A 91 -1.55 7.31 -7.72
N SER A 92 -1.03 8.50 -7.96
CA SER A 92 0.39 8.81 -7.83
C SER A 92 0.57 9.80 -6.69
N ILE A 93 1.45 9.49 -5.73
CA ILE A 93 1.94 10.47 -4.76
C ILE A 93 3.40 10.78 -5.06
N ARG A 94 3.71 12.06 -5.27
CA ARG A 94 5.05 12.56 -5.53
C ARG A 94 5.50 13.48 -4.42
N PHE A 95 6.67 13.19 -3.83
CA PHE A 95 7.34 14.05 -2.89
C PHE A 95 8.05 15.18 -3.62
N MET A 96 7.66 16.41 -3.31
CA MET A 96 8.14 17.64 -3.96
C MET A 96 9.29 18.31 -3.20
N GLY A 97 9.55 17.86 -1.97
CA GLY A 97 10.60 18.38 -1.10
C GLY A 97 10.05 18.97 0.19
N THR A 98 10.90 19.69 0.92
CA THR A 98 10.54 20.32 2.19
C THR A 98 10.60 21.83 2.14
N SER A 99 9.70 22.48 2.89
CA SER A 99 9.75 23.90 3.20
C SER A 99 9.77 24.14 4.71
N LYS A 100 9.97 25.40 5.11
CA LYS A 100 9.83 25.82 6.51
C LYS A 100 8.62 26.73 6.64
N GLU A 101 7.86 26.56 7.71
CA GLU A 101 6.71 27.38 8.01
C GLU A 101 6.80 28.00 9.39
N LEU A 102 6.47 29.30 9.47
CA LEU A 102 6.40 30.01 10.73
C LEU A 102 5.03 29.75 11.38
N ARG A 103 5.03 29.23 12.62
CA ARG A 103 3.85 29.06 13.47
C ARG A 103 4.20 29.51 14.87
N GLU A 104 3.35 30.33 15.49
CA GLU A 104 3.57 30.83 16.86
C GLU A 104 4.99 31.40 17.10
N GLY A 105 5.58 32.04 16.07
CA GLY A 105 6.93 32.62 16.15
C GLY A 105 8.10 31.63 16.02
N GLN A 106 7.84 30.35 15.76
CA GLN A 106 8.85 29.30 15.54
C GLN A 106 8.75 28.71 14.12
N GLU A 107 9.88 28.37 13.52
CA GLU A 107 9.93 27.66 12.24
C GLU A 107 9.76 26.15 12.43
N PHE A 108 8.87 25.54 11.65
CA PHE A 108 8.64 24.10 11.60
C PHE A 108 8.88 23.56 10.19
N LEU A 109 9.39 22.32 10.11
CA LEU A 109 9.62 21.63 8.85
C LEU A 109 8.29 21.18 8.26
N SER A 110 8.09 21.39 6.96
CA SER A 110 6.92 20.94 6.22
C SER A 110 7.32 20.09 5.02
N PHE A 111 6.51 19.09 4.71
CA PHE A 111 6.70 18.18 3.57
C PHE A 111 5.63 18.43 2.52
N GLU A 112 6.03 18.60 1.28
CA GLU A 112 5.14 18.93 0.16
C GLU A 112 4.95 17.72 -0.74
N PHE A 113 3.70 17.42 -1.06
CA PHE A 113 3.34 16.31 -1.94
C PHE A 113 2.38 16.77 -3.03
N PHE A 114 2.52 16.15 -4.19
CA PHE A 114 1.59 16.26 -5.29
C PHE A 114 0.90 14.91 -5.50
N ILE A 115 -0.42 14.91 -5.53
CA ILE A 115 -1.24 13.70 -5.66
C ILE A 115 -2.03 13.81 -6.95
N ASP A 116 -1.86 12.82 -7.82
CA ASP A 116 -2.62 12.68 -9.06
C ASP A 116 -3.53 11.46 -9.01
N VAL A 117 -4.76 11.62 -9.47
CA VAL A 117 -5.64 10.51 -9.83
C VAL A 117 -5.44 10.20 -11.30
N LEU A 118 -4.99 8.98 -11.59
CA LEU A 118 -4.67 8.48 -12.91
C LEU A 118 -5.83 7.66 -13.48
N GLU A 119 -6.00 7.75 -14.80
CA GLU A 119 -6.88 6.85 -15.55
C GLU A 119 -6.31 5.44 -15.55
N LEU A 120 -7.17 4.45 -15.36
CA LEU A 120 -6.76 3.05 -15.49
C LEU A 120 -6.45 2.71 -16.95
N THR A 121 -5.34 2.01 -17.17
CA THR A 121 -5.01 1.43 -18.47
C THR A 121 -5.97 0.30 -18.83
N ASP A 122 -6.00 -0.10 -20.11
CA ASP A 122 -6.80 -1.26 -20.53
C ASP A 122 -6.37 -2.53 -19.79
N VAL A 123 -5.06 -2.72 -19.59
CA VAL A 123 -4.53 -3.83 -18.79
C VAL A 123 -5.03 -3.76 -17.35
N GLN A 124 -5.13 -2.59 -16.73
CA GLN A 124 -5.66 -2.47 -15.36
C GLN A 124 -7.18 -2.70 -15.29
N LYS A 125 -7.94 -2.41 -16.35
CA LYS A 125 -9.39 -2.63 -16.40
C LYS A 125 -9.75 -4.09 -16.64
N GLU A 126 -9.05 -4.76 -17.55
CA GLU A 126 -9.30 -6.16 -17.88
C GLU A 126 -8.02 -6.82 -18.39
N SER A 127 -7.55 -7.85 -17.68
CA SER A 127 -6.45 -8.66 -18.20
C SER A 127 -6.30 -9.97 -17.44
N SER A 128 -5.24 -10.70 -17.82
CA SER A 128 -4.76 -11.85 -17.07
C SER A 128 -3.24 -11.82 -16.96
N MET A 129 -2.71 -12.35 -15.86
CA MET A 129 -1.30 -12.62 -15.68
C MET A 129 -1.11 -14.08 -15.31
N THR A 130 -0.32 -14.80 -16.10
CA THR A 130 0.01 -16.20 -15.87
C THR A 130 1.50 -16.37 -15.62
N PHE A 131 1.88 -17.10 -14.59
CA PHE A 131 3.27 -17.42 -14.29
C PHE A 131 3.37 -18.78 -13.58
N THR A 132 4.59 -19.31 -13.52
CA THR A 132 4.86 -20.56 -12.82
C THR A 132 5.87 -20.32 -11.72
N LEU A 133 5.51 -20.65 -10.50
CA LEU A 133 6.41 -20.63 -9.36
C LEU A 133 7.08 -21.99 -9.21
N SER A 134 8.39 -21.94 -8.99
CA SER A 134 9.20 -23.08 -8.60
C SER A 134 10.31 -22.59 -7.69
N HIS A 135 10.73 -23.43 -6.76
CA HIS A 135 11.85 -23.14 -5.89
C HIS A 135 12.71 -24.40 -5.77
N GLU A 136 14.04 -24.27 -5.89
CA GLU A 136 14.96 -25.43 -5.90
C GLU A 136 15.10 -26.08 -4.52
N HIS A 137 14.74 -25.37 -3.45
CA HIS A 137 14.89 -25.88 -2.09
C HIS A 137 13.96 -27.06 -1.82
N ASN A 138 14.51 -28.14 -1.24
CA ASN A 138 13.82 -29.43 -1.05
C ASN A 138 12.55 -29.35 -0.20
N ASP A 139 12.44 -28.33 0.66
CA ASP A 139 11.27 -28.15 1.52
C ASP A 139 10.15 -27.35 0.83
N TRP A 140 10.31 -26.93 -0.42
CA TRP A 140 9.25 -26.33 -1.24
C TRP A 140 7.99 -27.21 -1.20
N MET A 141 8.20 -28.52 -1.23
CA MET A 141 7.17 -29.56 -1.15
C MET A 141 6.63 -29.82 0.26
N THR A 142 7.45 -29.59 1.30
CA THR A 142 7.10 -29.92 2.69
C THR A 142 6.62 -28.72 3.49
N ASN A 143 6.67 -27.53 2.90
CA ASN A 143 6.12 -26.28 3.42
C ASN A 143 6.69 -25.83 4.76
N LYS A 144 7.94 -26.17 5.06
CA LYS A 144 8.55 -25.84 6.36
C LYS A 144 9.03 -24.39 6.47
N ASN A 145 9.33 -23.73 5.34
CA ASN A 145 9.80 -22.35 5.32
C ASN A 145 8.85 -21.41 4.56
N ALA A 146 8.97 -20.12 4.90
CA ALA A 146 8.37 -19.04 4.14
C ALA A 146 9.22 -18.69 2.91
N TYR A 147 8.58 -18.43 1.78
CA TYR A 147 9.23 -17.94 0.57
C TYR A 147 8.59 -16.64 0.11
N LYS A 148 9.43 -15.66 -0.18
CA LYS A 148 9.04 -14.42 -0.86
C LYS A 148 9.65 -14.45 -2.26
N PHE A 149 8.80 -14.44 -3.28
CA PHE A 149 9.24 -14.47 -4.67
C PHE A 149 9.67 -13.08 -5.14
N LYS A 150 10.29 -12.97 -6.32
CA LYS A 150 10.50 -11.65 -6.93
C LYS A 150 9.14 -11.08 -7.33
N PRO A 151 8.86 -9.79 -7.09
CA PRO A 151 7.64 -9.19 -7.58
C PRO A 151 7.62 -9.15 -9.11
N LEU A 152 6.42 -9.22 -9.66
CA LEU A 152 6.13 -9.10 -11.08
C LEU A 152 5.36 -7.80 -11.30
N SER A 153 5.65 -7.12 -12.40
CA SER A 153 4.90 -5.92 -12.78
C SER A 153 4.67 -5.86 -14.29
N ILE A 154 3.48 -5.37 -14.67
CA ILE A 154 3.11 -5.06 -16.04
C ILE A 154 2.15 -3.88 -16.03
N GLU A 155 2.45 -2.83 -16.79
CA GLU A 155 1.54 -1.69 -17.03
C GLU A 155 0.77 -1.18 -15.79
N GLY A 156 1.49 -0.96 -14.67
CA GLY A 156 0.91 -0.45 -13.43
C GLY A 156 0.19 -1.48 -12.56
N VAL A 157 0.17 -2.75 -12.95
CA VAL A 157 -0.19 -3.89 -12.10
C VAL A 157 1.06 -4.45 -11.45
N PHE A 158 1.05 -4.58 -10.13
CA PHE A 158 2.14 -5.13 -9.33
C PHE A 158 1.64 -6.34 -8.54
N ILE A 159 2.39 -7.44 -8.59
CA ILE A 159 2.06 -8.70 -7.96
C ILE A 159 3.28 -9.21 -7.19
N GLN A 160 3.07 -9.54 -5.92
CA GLN A 160 4.09 -10.10 -5.04
C GLN A 160 3.62 -11.44 -4.48
N PRO A 161 4.13 -12.57 -5.02
CA PRO A 161 3.79 -13.89 -4.52
C PRO A 161 4.58 -14.26 -3.26
N PHE A 162 3.93 -15.02 -2.38
CA PHE A 162 4.48 -15.57 -1.16
C PHE A 162 3.98 -17.00 -0.97
N LYS A 163 4.78 -17.79 -0.26
CA LYS A 163 4.35 -19.05 0.32
C LYS A 163 4.67 -19.01 1.80
N ASP A 164 3.64 -19.06 2.63
CA ASP A 164 3.76 -18.98 4.07
C ASP A 164 4.00 -20.40 4.67
N PRO A 165 4.57 -20.53 5.89
CA PRO A 165 4.92 -21.83 6.49
C PRO A 165 3.72 -22.73 6.84
N ASP A 166 2.51 -22.18 6.82
CA ASP A 166 1.24 -22.86 7.12
C ASP A 166 0.62 -23.54 5.88
N CYS A 167 1.41 -23.73 4.82
CA CYS A 167 0.94 -24.18 3.51
C CYS A 167 -0.05 -23.21 2.85
N THR A 168 0.03 -21.92 3.13
CA THR A 168 -0.76 -20.89 2.43
C THR A 168 0.04 -20.28 1.29
N PHE A 169 -0.52 -20.29 0.09
CA PHE A 169 -0.11 -19.38 -0.97
C PHE A 169 -0.78 -18.04 -0.76
N ARG A 170 0.02 -16.96 -0.70
CA ARG A 170 -0.46 -15.60 -0.53
C ARG A 170 0.06 -14.74 -1.66
N ILE A 171 -0.79 -13.88 -2.21
CA ILE A 171 -0.42 -13.00 -3.31
C ILE A 171 -0.96 -11.61 -3.02
N SER A 172 -0.05 -10.64 -2.90
CA SER A 172 -0.41 -9.23 -2.76
C SER A 172 -0.42 -8.59 -4.15
N ILE A 173 -1.50 -7.90 -4.47
CA ILE A 173 -1.82 -7.38 -5.79
C ILE A 173 -2.15 -5.89 -5.63
N ASN A 174 -1.60 -5.04 -6.49
CA ASN A 174 -1.88 -3.61 -6.55
C ASN A 174 -2.08 -3.20 -8.02
N GLY A 175 -3.17 -2.49 -8.32
CA GLY A 175 -3.43 -1.93 -9.66
C GLY A 175 -4.71 -2.42 -10.34
N PRO A 176 -5.01 -3.74 -10.39
CA PRO A 176 -6.19 -4.26 -11.06
C PRO A 176 -7.46 -3.58 -10.56
N LEU A 177 -8.26 -3.08 -11.50
CA LEU A 177 -9.52 -2.39 -11.25
C LEU A 177 -9.38 -1.16 -10.33
N GLY A 178 -8.16 -0.64 -10.13
CA GLY A 178 -7.92 0.44 -9.19
C GLY A 178 -7.96 0.01 -7.72
N HIS A 179 -7.73 -1.28 -7.42
CA HIS A 179 -7.68 -1.80 -6.06
C HIS A 179 -6.33 -2.43 -5.71
N SER A 180 -6.03 -2.42 -4.41
CA SER A 180 -5.00 -3.23 -3.79
C SER A 180 -5.67 -4.30 -2.94
N LEU A 181 -5.24 -5.55 -3.05
CA LEU A 181 -5.83 -6.67 -2.33
C LEU A 181 -4.80 -7.79 -2.10
N THR A 182 -5.06 -8.62 -1.10
CA THR A 182 -4.25 -9.81 -0.82
C THR A 182 -5.12 -11.05 -0.86
N LEU A 183 -4.85 -11.96 -1.80
CA LEU A 183 -5.52 -13.26 -1.85
C LEU A 183 -4.70 -14.30 -1.10
N ARG A 184 -5.39 -15.19 -0.38
CA ARG A 184 -4.79 -16.29 0.38
C ARG A 184 -5.50 -17.60 0.04
N GLN A 185 -4.74 -18.65 -0.23
CA GLN A 185 -5.25 -19.97 -0.54
C GLN A 185 -4.41 -21.05 0.13
N ASN A 186 -5.06 -22.01 0.81
CA ASN A 186 -4.37 -23.20 1.31
C ASN A 186 -3.97 -24.11 0.13
N ILE A 187 -2.70 -24.51 0.09
CA ILE A 187 -2.10 -25.35 -0.95
C ILE A 187 -1.59 -26.71 -0.42
N SER A 188 -2.03 -27.16 0.75
CA SER A 188 -1.58 -28.42 1.37
C SER A 188 -1.88 -29.68 0.54
N GLY A 189 -2.89 -29.63 -0.36
CA GLY A 189 -3.20 -30.71 -1.30
C GLY A 189 -2.40 -30.67 -2.62
N ILE A 190 -1.62 -29.62 -2.86
CA ILE A 190 -0.85 -29.46 -4.09
C ILE A 190 0.54 -30.09 -3.90
N THR A 191 0.76 -31.22 -4.57
CA THR A 191 2.00 -32.01 -4.48
C THR A 191 2.90 -31.87 -5.71
N THR A 192 2.66 -30.86 -6.55
CA THR A 192 3.49 -30.60 -7.72
C THR A 192 4.71 -29.74 -7.36
N PRO A 193 5.89 -30.00 -7.93
CA PRO A 193 7.10 -29.21 -7.67
C PRO A 193 7.04 -27.79 -8.26
N LYS A 194 6.03 -27.53 -9.11
CA LYS A 194 5.74 -26.24 -9.70
C LYS A 194 4.29 -25.87 -9.39
N LEU A 195 4.07 -24.60 -9.11
CA LEU A 195 2.73 -24.05 -8.93
C LEU A 195 2.44 -23.11 -10.10
N HIS A 196 1.53 -23.52 -10.98
CA HIS A 196 1.03 -22.65 -12.03
C HIS A 196 0.00 -21.70 -11.43
N VAL A 197 0.20 -20.40 -11.64
CA VAL A 197 -0.66 -19.34 -11.12
C VAL A 197 -1.21 -18.55 -12.30
N ALA A 198 -2.53 -18.37 -12.33
CA ALA A 198 -3.16 -17.37 -13.18
C ALA A 198 -3.98 -16.42 -12.32
N LEU A 199 -3.82 -15.13 -12.58
CA LEU A 199 -4.69 -14.07 -12.08
C LEU A 199 -5.47 -13.52 -13.26
N THR A 200 -6.77 -13.33 -13.11
CA THR A 200 -7.61 -12.63 -14.09
C THR A 200 -8.42 -11.57 -13.37
N TRP A 201 -8.67 -10.46 -14.04
CA TRP A 201 -9.56 -9.44 -13.50
C TRP A 201 -10.43 -8.84 -14.61
N LYS A 202 -11.71 -8.66 -14.27
CA LYS A 202 -12.74 -8.11 -15.14
C LYS A 202 -14.00 -7.88 -14.31
N ASP A 203 -14.83 -6.92 -14.68
CA ASP A 203 -16.20 -6.74 -14.17
C ASP A 203 -16.25 -6.75 -12.63
N SER A 204 -15.37 -5.96 -11.99
CA SER A 204 -15.28 -5.85 -10.53
C SER A 204 -14.89 -7.13 -9.79
N SER A 205 -14.28 -8.11 -10.47
CA SER A 205 -13.80 -9.34 -9.86
C SER A 205 -12.33 -9.58 -10.15
N VAL A 206 -11.60 -10.09 -9.15
CA VAL A 206 -10.24 -10.63 -9.30
C VAL A 206 -10.26 -12.11 -8.93
N LYS A 207 -9.80 -12.95 -9.85
CA LYS A 207 -9.81 -14.42 -9.72
C LYS A 207 -8.40 -14.96 -9.71
N LEU A 208 -8.14 -15.86 -8.77
CA LEU A 208 -6.91 -16.63 -8.66
C LEU A 208 -7.19 -18.07 -9.06
N TYR A 209 -6.41 -18.56 -10.02
CA TYR A 209 -6.38 -19.95 -10.42
C TYR A 209 -5.04 -20.56 -10.06
N LEU A 210 -5.07 -21.75 -9.46
CA LEU A 210 -3.90 -22.55 -9.14
C LEU A 210 -3.96 -23.86 -9.91
N ASN A 211 -2.92 -24.17 -10.68
CA ASN A 211 -2.85 -25.37 -11.53
C ASN A 211 -4.07 -25.56 -12.45
N GLY A 212 -4.67 -24.45 -12.92
CA GLY A 212 -5.82 -24.46 -13.83
C GLY A 212 -7.19 -24.50 -13.15
N GLU A 213 -7.24 -24.68 -11.82
CA GLU A 213 -8.48 -24.68 -11.05
C GLU A 213 -8.71 -23.32 -10.38
N LEU A 214 -9.97 -22.86 -10.36
CA LEU A 214 -10.34 -21.65 -9.63
C LEU A 214 -10.14 -21.90 -8.13
N ALA A 215 -9.23 -21.15 -7.53
CA ALA A 215 -8.90 -21.25 -6.12
C ALA A 215 -9.62 -20.21 -5.28
N LYS A 216 -9.66 -18.97 -5.76
CA LYS A 216 -10.23 -17.82 -5.03
C LYS A 216 -10.82 -16.81 -6.01
N GLU A 217 -11.90 -16.19 -5.62
CA GLU A 217 -12.49 -15.03 -6.29
C GLU A 217 -12.75 -13.97 -5.21
N GLU A 218 -12.40 -12.73 -5.52
CA GLU A 218 -12.64 -11.57 -4.68
C GLU A 218 -13.37 -10.52 -5.51
N SER A 219 -14.50 -10.04 -5.00
CA SER A 219 -15.21 -8.91 -5.59
C SER A 219 -14.59 -7.62 -5.06
N VAL A 220 -14.30 -6.69 -5.95
CA VAL A 220 -13.82 -5.35 -5.61
C VAL A 220 -14.97 -4.38 -5.87
N GLU A 221 -15.79 -4.18 -4.83
CA GLU A 221 -16.86 -3.19 -4.90
C GLU A 221 -16.29 -1.78 -4.75
N GLU A 222 -16.91 -0.82 -5.43
CA GLU A 222 -16.71 0.60 -5.12
C GLU A 222 -17.28 0.84 -3.72
N ASN A 223 -16.41 0.98 -2.71
CA ASN A 223 -16.81 1.62 -1.46
C ASN A 223 -17.10 3.09 -1.78
N LEU A 224 -18.34 3.36 -2.23
CA LEU A 224 -18.92 4.69 -2.29
C LEU A 224 -19.18 5.12 -0.83
N ALA A 225 -18.16 5.70 -0.20
CA ALA A 225 -18.28 6.47 1.04
C ALA A 225 -18.14 7.95 0.74
#